data_AF-A0A415M931-F1
#
_entry.id   AF-A0A415M931-F1
#
_cell.length_a   1.000
_cell.length_b   1.000
_cell.length_c   1.000
_cell.angle_alpha   90.00
_cell.angle_beta   90.00
_cell.angle_gamma   90.00
#
_symmetry.space_group_name_H-M   'P 1'
#
loop_
_entity.id
_entity.type
_entity.pdbx_description
1 polymer ?
#
loop_
_entity_poly.entity_id
_entity_poly.type
_entity_poly.pdbx_seq_one_letter_code
_entity_poly.pdbx_strand_id
1 'polypeptide(L)'
;MYEFTEDCMIHIDNIDEEHRKLFQMLNEAFALVKETDNAASIAKNLIDNLKDYAITHFAHEEDYMKSIHDPELPIQQREHKAFAEKINTFKLDESSPEAARNSLNELLLYLTRWLYSHILSSDMMIGKMAPETNVDDAFAFTDKYITGIELVDEEHKHLFDIIRDTNDVIHAELLHDKYDEIIRLLSELREYTETHFSDEEELMKKIGYPEIEAQKRAHSAFVEKLVNIDFRELEAMDDNQEEYLMDLIGFLLGWLSNHILASDKKIGKYIKEHNIVLEK
;
A
#
# COMPACT_ATOMS: atom_id res chain seq x y z
N MET A 1 -7.50 -18.00 8.84
CA MET A 1 -6.75 -18.38 7.63
C MET A 1 -6.65 -17.10 6.84
N TYR A 2 -5.49 -16.79 6.29
CA TYR A 2 -5.34 -15.61 5.44
C TYR A 2 -5.78 -15.99 4.04
N GLU A 3 -6.59 -15.17 3.40
CA GLU A 3 -7.25 -15.53 2.16
C GLU A 3 -6.88 -14.51 1.08
N PHE A 4 -6.54 -15.02 -0.10
CA PHE A 4 -6.48 -14.24 -1.31
C PHE A 4 -7.91 -14.01 -1.79
N THR A 5 -8.42 -12.82 -1.52
CA THR A 5 -9.79 -12.39 -1.82
C THR A 5 -9.81 -11.53 -3.08
N GLU A 6 -11.01 -11.16 -3.55
CA GLU A 6 -11.17 -10.34 -4.77
C GLU A 6 -10.43 -8.99 -4.67
N ASP A 7 -10.32 -8.40 -3.48
CA ASP A 7 -9.53 -7.18 -3.24
C ASP A 7 -8.02 -7.38 -3.40
N CYS A 8 -7.51 -8.61 -3.43
CA CYS A 8 -6.11 -8.90 -3.73
C CYS A 8 -5.85 -9.16 -5.22
N MET A 9 -6.90 -9.20 -6.05
CA MET A 9 -6.75 -9.45 -7.49
C MET A 9 -6.28 -8.21 -8.23
N ILE A 10 -5.20 -8.35 -8.99
CA ILE A 10 -4.69 -7.30 -9.86
C ILE A 10 -5.09 -7.52 -11.33
N HIS A 11 -5.73 -8.66 -11.64
CA HIS A 11 -6.19 -9.07 -12.97
C HIS A 11 -5.05 -9.30 -13.97
N ILE A 12 -3.92 -9.78 -13.46
CA ILE A 12 -2.79 -10.29 -14.24
C ILE A 12 -2.66 -11.77 -13.88
N ASP A 13 -3.26 -12.65 -14.69
CA ASP A 13 -3.49 -14.07 -14.35
C ASP A 13 -2.29 -14.78 -13.72
N ASN A 14 -1.09 -14.59 -14.27
CA ASN A 14 0.13 -15.22 -13.75
C ASN A 14 0.53 -14.68 -12.38
N ILE A 15 0.44 -13.36 -12.16
CA ILE A 15 0.82 -12.72 -10.89
C ILE A 15 -0.24 -13.03 -9.82
N ASP A 16 -1.52 -13.02 -10.17
CA ASP A 16 -2.60 -13.41 -9.26
C ASP A 16 -2.45 -14.87 -8.78
N GLU A 17 -2.03 -15.79 -9.65
CA GLU A 17 -1.73 -17.17 -9.25
C GLU A 17 -0.50 -17.25 -8.34
N GLU A 18 0.51 -16.41 -8.56
CA GLU A 18 1.68 -16.33 -7.69
C GLU A 18 1.34 -15.78 -6.30
N HIS A 19 0.49 -14.75 -6.23
CA HIS A 19 -0.06 -14.26 -4.97
C HIS A 19 -0.80 -15.37 -4.22
N ARG A 20 -1.70 -16.11 -4.89
CA ARG A 20 -2.40 -17.26 -4.28
C ARG A 20 -1.42 -18.27 -3.69
N LYS A 21 -0.31 -18.53 -4.38
CA LYS A 21 0.71 -19.46 -3.90
C LYS A 21 1.45 -18.92 -2.68
N LEU A 22 1.78 -17.62 -2.63
CA LEU A 22 2.36 -16.97 -1.44
C LEU A 22 1.42 -17.10 -0.23
N PHE A 23 0.13 -16.81 -0.40
CA PHE A 23 -0.88 -17.02 0.65
C PHE A 23 -0.96 -18.47 1.11
N GLN A 24 -0.91 -19.44 0.17
CA GLN A 24 -0.90 -20.86 0.49
C GLN A 24 0.32 -21.22 1.37
N MET A 25 1.52 -20.77 1.01
CA MET A 25 2.75 -21.06 1.75
C MET A 25 2.70 -20.53 3.18
N LEU A 26 2.16 -19.32 3.39
CA LEU A 26 1.97 -18.76 4.73
C LEU A 26 0.97 -19.58 5.54
N ASN A 27 -0.18 -19.92 4.96
CA ASN A 27 -1.21 -20.71 5.64
C ASN A 27 -0.71 -22.11 6.05
N GLU A 28 0.07 -22.77 5.18
CA GLU A 28 0.71 -24.04 5.47
C GLU A 28 1.67 -23.92 6.67
N ALA A 29 2.49 -22.87 6.71
CA ALA A 29 3.37 -22.62 7.85
C ALA A 29 2.58 -22.34 9.15
N PHE A 30 1.51 -21.54 9.10
CA PHE A 30 0.63 -21.33 10.25
C PHE A 30 -0.03 -22.62 10.75
N ALA A 31 -0.39 -23.53 9.86
CA ALA A 31 -0.94 -24.84 10.24
C ALA A 31 0.12 -25.70 10.94
N LEU A 32 1.33 -25.78 10.38
CA LEU A 32 2.43 -26.55 10.97
C LEU A 32 2.84 -26.07 12.37
N VAL A 33 2.80 -24.75 12.62
CA VAL A 33 3.07 -24.16 13.95
C VAL A 33 2.02 -24.55 14.99
N LYS A 34 0.81 -24.88 14.58
CA LYS A 34 -0.25 -25.36 15.49
C LYS A 34 -0.13 -26.85 15.79
N GLU A 35 0.39 -27.63 14.85
CA GLU A 35 0.42 -29.09 14.92
C GLU A 35 1.73 -29.64 15.51
N THR A 36 2.83 -28.88 15.44
CA THR A 36 4.15 -29.36 15.87
C THR A 36 4.90 -28.33 16.70
N ASP A 37 5.73 -28.79 17.64
CA ASP A 37 6.62 -27.93 18.43
C ASP A 37 8.01 -27.72 17.78
N ASN A 38 8.15 -28.01 16.47
CA ASN A 38 9.43 -27.91 15.76
C ASN A 38 9.57 -26.60 14.97
N ALA A 39 9.58 -25.48 15.70
CA ALA A 39 9.68 -24.14 15.12
C ALA A 39 10.92 -23.96 14.24
N ALA A 40 12.07 -24.57 14.61
CA ALA A 40 13.30 -24.49 13.84
C ALA A 40 13.16 -25.10 12.43
N SER A 41 12.60 -26.31 12.34
CA SER A 41 12.38 -26.94 11.03
C SER A 41 11.34 -26.19 10.19
N ILE A 42 10.28 -25.66 10.81
CA ILE A 42 9.25 -24.91 10.10
C ILE A 42 9.85 -23.61 9.55
N ALA A 43 10.53 -22.84 10.40
CA ALA A 43 11.15 -21.58 10.02
C ALA A 43 12.12 -21.76 8.86
N LYS A 44 13.01 -22.77 8.95
CA LYS A 44 13.97 -23.07 7.88
C LYS A 44 13.27 -23.41 6.57
N ASN A 45 12.32 -24.35 6.58
CA ASN A 45 11.60 -24.76 5.37
C ASN A 45 10.79 -23.61 4.77
N LEU A 46 10.16 -22.79 5.61
CA LEU A 46 9.42 -21.60 5.17
C LEU A 46 10.37 -20.61 4.48
N ILE A 47 11.48 -20.24 5.12
CA ILE A 47 12.43 -19.27 4.59
C ILE A 47 13.05 -19.76 3.29
N ASP A 48 13.50 -21.02 3.23
CA ASP A 48 14.11 -21.60 2.04
C ASP A 48 13.13 -21.57 0.86
N ASN A 49 11.89 -22.03 1.05
CA ASN A 49 10.89 -22.05 -0.03
C ASN A 49 10.40 -20.64 -0.40
N LEU A 50 10.14 -19.79 0.60
CA LEU A 50 9.62 -18.43 0.38
C LEU A 50 10.63 -17.57 -0.36
N LYS A 51 11.91 -17.68 -0.02
CA LYS A 51 12.96 -16.89 -0.66
C LYS A 51 13.04 -17.18 -2.16
N ASP A 52 13.09 -18.44 -2.55
CA ASP A 52 13.20 -18.82 -3.95
C ASP A 52 11.93 -18.44 -4.73
N TYR A 53 10.77 -18.61 -4.12
CA TYR A 53 9.49 -18.25 -4.73
C TYR A 53 9.34 -16.73 -4.89
N ALA A 54 9.63 -15.96 -3.84
CA ALA A 54 9.56 -14.50 -3.85
C ALA A 54 10.50 -13.89 -4.89
N ILE A 55 11.74 -14.39 -5.01
CA ILE A 55 12.68 -13.91 -6.06
C ILE A 55 12.11 -14.14 -7.46
N THR A 56 11.49 -15.29 -7.69
CA THR A 56 10.91 -15.63 -9.00
C THR A 56 9.70 -14.74 -9.29
N HIS A 57 8.81 -14.60 -8.31
CA HIS A 57 7.62 -13.76 -8.40
C HIS A 57 7.96 -12.29 -8.66
N PHE A 58 8.86 -11.69 -7.86
CA PHE A 58 9.30 -10.30 -8.07
C PHE A 58 9.94 -10.11 -9.44
N ALA A 59 10.71 -11.08 -9.95
CA ALA A 59 11.27 -10.99 -11.29
C ALA A 59 10.18 -10.96 -12.37
N HIS A 60 9.14 -11.79 -12.25
CA HIS A 60 8.02 -11.79 -13.20
C HIS A 60 7.22 -10.49 -13.15
N GLU A 61 6.96 -9.97 -11.96
CA GLU A 61 6.27 -8.70 -11.76
C GLU A 61 7.06 -7.52 -12.31
N GLU A 62 8.34 -7.40 -11.93
CA GLU A 62 9.22 -6.34 -12.42
C GLU A 62 9.40 -6.39 -13.95
N ASP A 63 9.50 -7.59 -14.53
CA ASP A 63 9.56 -7.77 -15.99
C ASP A 63 8.24 -7.31 -16.66
N TYR A 64 7.10 -7.60 -16.04
CA TYR A 64 5.79 -7.13 -16.51
C TYR A 64 5.68 -5.61 -16.45
N MET A 65 5.96 -5.01 -15.29
CA MET A 65 5.98 -3.56 -15.07
C MET A 65 6.91 -2.86 -16.08
N LYS A 66 8.11 -3.41 -16.29
CA LYS A 66 9.05 -2.91 -17.28
C LYS A 66 8.49 -2.97 -18.71
N SER A 67 7.74 -4.02 -19.05
CA SER A 67 7.13 -4.17 -20.38
C SER A 67 6.07 -3.11 -20.68
N ILE A 68 5.39 -2.60 -19.65
CA ILE A 68 4.37 -1.55 -19.76
C ILE A 68 4.90 -0.16 -19.43
N HIS A 69 6.19 -0.02 -19.11
CA HIS A 69 6.83 1.21 -18.66
C HIS A 69 6.12 1.80 -17.42
N ASP A 70 5.82 0.92 -16.46
CA ASP A 70 5.14 1.31 -15.24
C ASP A 70 6.02 2.28 -14.43
N PRO A 71 5.51 3.47 -14.05
CA PRO A 71 6.27 4.45 -13.30
C PRO A 71 6.57 4.02 -11.86
N GLU A 72 5.84 3.05 -11.29
CA GLU A 72 6.10 2.55 -9.94
C GLU A 72 7.23 1.52 -9.85
N LEU A 73 7.75 1.05 -10.98
CA LEU A 73 8.80 0.02 -11.00
C LEU A 73 9.99 0.35 -10.07
N PRO A 74 10.54 1.58 -10.04
CA PRO A 74 11.64 1.91 -9.14
C PRO A 74 11.25 1.84 -7.66
N ILE A 75 10.00 2.18 -7.31
CA ILE A 75 9.50 2.09 -5.92
C ILE A 75 9.37 0.62 -5.52
N GLN A 76 8.69 -0.20 -6.32
CA GLN A 76 8.46 -1.61 -5.99
C GLN A 76 9.77 -2.40 -5.93
N GLN A 77 10.75 -2.11 -6.79
CA GLN A 77 12.09 -2.68 -6.70
C GLN A 77 12.78 -2.41 -5.35
N ARG A 78 12.59 -1.22 -4.78
CA ARG A 78 13.10 -0.90 -3.43
C ARG A 78 12.39 -1.72 -2.36
N GLU A 79 11.06 -1.84 -2.46
CA GLU A 79 10.24 -2.66 -1.55
C GLU A 79 10.65 -4.14 -1.58
N HIS A 80 10.80 -4.72 -2.77
CA HIS A 80 11.26 -6.10 -2.98
C HIS A 80 12.65 -6.34 -2.41
N LYS A 81 13.58 -5.40 -2.65
CA LYS A 81 14.93 -5.49 -2.10
C LYS A 81 14.92 -5.45 -0.58
N ALA A 82 14.15 -4.54 0.03
CA ALA A 82 14.02 -4.44 1.48
C ALA A 82 13.40 -5.73 2.08
N PHE A 83 12.38 -6.29 1.44
CA PHE A 83 11.82 -7.58 1.83
C PHE A 83 12.87 -8.69 1.76
N ALA A 84 13.56 -8.82 0.62
CA ALA A 84 14.59 -9.83 0.43
C ALA A 84 15.70 -9.71 1.49
N GLU A 85 16.16 -8.50 1.79
CA GLU A 85 17.13 -8.24 2.85
C GLU A 85 16.60 -8.66 4.24
N LYS A 86 15.35 -8.32 4.57
CA LYS A 86 14.73 -8.71 5.83
C LYS A 86 14.65 -10.23 5.99
N ILE A 87 14.27 -10.95 4.95
CA ILE A 87 14.18 -12.42 4.99
C ILE A 87 15.57 -13.05 5.04
N ASN A 88 16.54 -12.53 4.28
CA ASN A 88 17.91 -13.05 4.28
C ASN A 88 18.65 -12.83 5.61
N THR A 89 18.29 -11.78 6.35
CA THR A 89 18.92 -11.43 7.63
C THR A 89 18.18 -11.99 8.84
N PHE A 90 16.98 -12.54 8.65
CA PHE A 90 16.20 -13.14 9.72
C PHE A 90 16.97 -14.31 10.36
N LYS A 91 16.96 -14.34 11.70
CA LYS A 91 17.52 -15.43 12.49
C LYS A 91 16.49 -15.82 13.53
N LEU A 92 16.22 -17.12 13.59
CA LEU A 92 15.33 -17.68 14.60
C LEU A 92 15.99 -17.57 15.99
N ASP A 93 15.22 -17.17 16.99
CA ASP A 93 15.65 -17.23 18.39
C ASP A 93 15.57 -18.68 18.91
N GLU A 94 16.67 -19.41 18.85
CA GLU A 94 16.75 -20.79 19.33
C GLU A 94 17.16 -20.91 20.81
N SER A 95 17.08 -19.83 21.60
CA SER A 95 17.44 -19.85 23.03
C SER A 95 16.56 -20.78 23.87
N SER A 96 15.32 -21.00 23.45
CA SER A 96 14.39 -21.98 24.02
C SER A 96 13.31 -22.37 22.99
N PRO A 97 12.59 -23.49 23.17
CA PRO A 97 11.47 -23.84 22.29
C PRO A 97 10.37 -22.77 22.24
N GLU A 98 10.12 -22.10 23.36
CA GLU A 98 9.14 -21.01 23.44
C GLU A 98 9.61 -19.77 22.67
N ALA A 99 10.88 -19.37 22.84
CA ALA A 99 11.48 -18.26 22.10
C ALA A 99 11.47 -18.53 20.58
N ALA A 100 11.78 -19.75 20.16
CA ALA A 100 11.76 -20.14 18.76
C ALA A 100 10.35 -20.05 18.17
N ARG A 101 9.34 -20.49 18.92
CA ARG A 101 7.94 -20.36 18.51
C ARG A 101 7.50 -18.91 18.40
N ASN A 102 7.85 -18.07 19.37
CA ASN A 102 7.51 -16.65 19.36
C ASN A 102 8.18 -15.93 18.19
N SER A 103 9.47 -16.16 17.98
CA SER A 103 10.24 -15.61 16.85
C SER A 103 9.66 -16.03 15.49
N LEU A 104 9.21 -17.29 15.35
CA LEU A 104 8.53 -17.75 14.14
C LEU A 104 7.15 -17.09 13.96
N ASN A 105 6.36 -16.91 15.03
CA ASN A 105 5.08 -16.21 14.95
C ASN A 105 5.27 -14.74 14.54
N GLU A 106 6.30 -14.07 15.05
CA GLU A 106 6.65 -12.70 14.64
C GLU A 106 7.02 -12.64 13.16
N LEU A 107 7.83 -13.58 12.66
CA LEU A 107 8.13 -13.69 11.23
C LEU A 107 6.86 -13.88 10.40
N LEU A 108 5.99 -14.82 10.78
CA LEU A 108 4.76 -15.11 10.06
C LEU A 108 3.80 -13.91 10.04
N LEU A 109 3.73 -13.17 11.15
CA LEU A 109 2.94 -11.93 11.22
C LEU A 109 3.53 -10.85 10.31
N TYR A 110 4.85 -10.66 10.33
CA TYR A 110 5.53 -9.74 9.42
C TYR A 110 5.27 -10.10 7.96
N LEU A 111 5.46 -11.36 7.58
CA LEU A 111 5.25 -11.83 6.20
C LEU A 111 3.84 -11.60 5.71
N THR A 112 2.85 -11.89 6.55
CA THR A 112 1.45 -11.71 6.20
C THR A 112 1.08 -10.24 6.05
N ARG A 113 1.57 -9.41 6.99
CA ARG A 113 1.36 -7.97 6.97
C ARG A 113 2.01 -7.33 5.74
N TRP A 114 3.25 -7.71 5.44
CA TRP A 114 3.97 -7.26 4.25
C TRP A 114 3.23 -7.67 2.97
N LEU A 115 2.84 -8.94 2.84
CA LEU A 115 2.14 -9.45 1.65
C LEU A 115 0.83 -8.70 1.39
N TYR A 116 -0.02 -8.55 2.40
CA TYR A 116 -1.26 -7.79 2.23
C TYR A 116 -0.99 -6.32 1.90
N SER A 117 -0.06 -5.69 2.62
CA SER A 117 0.21 -4.26 2.42
C SER A 117 0.77 -3.99 1.03
N HIS A 118 1.71 -4.81 0.57
CA HIS A 118 2.32 -4.68 -0.75
C HIS A 118 1.28 -4.89 -1.86
N ILE A 119 0.52 -5.99 -1.84
CA ILE A 119 -0.53 -6.22 -2.85
C ILE A 119 -1.54 -5.06 -2.87
N LEU A 120 -2.05 -4.67 -1.69
CA LEU A 120 -3.15 -3.69 -1.58
C LEU A 120 -2.72 -2.23 -1.69
N SER A 121 -1.43 -1.91 -1.68
CA SER A 121 -0.93 -0.52 -1.81
C SER A 121 0.06 -0.31 -2.96
N SER A 122 0.63 -1.38 -3.50
CA SER A 122 1.61 -1.37 -4.60
C SER A 122 1.06 -2.16 -5.79
N ASP A 123 0.92 -3.48 -5.71
CA ASP A 123 0.71 -4.33 -6.90
C ASP A 123 -0.63 -4.05 -7.58
N MET A 124 -1.65 -3.70 -6.80
CA MET A 124 -2.94 -3.25 -7.32
C MET A 124 -2.85 -2.04 -8.24
N MET A 125 -1.78 -1.25 -8.17
CA MET A 125 -1.59 -0.04 -8.97
C MET A 125 -0.82 -0.31 -10.28
N ILE A 126 -0.27 -1.51 -10.47
CA ILE A 126 0.41 -1.93 -11.69
C ILE A 126 -0.52 -1.70 -12.91
N GLY A 127 -0.04 -0.90 -13.86
CA GLY A 127 -0.74 -0.53 -15.09
C GLY A 127 -1.90 0.46 -14.91
N LYS A 128 -2.15 0.95 -13.69
CA LYS A 128 -3.19 1.94 -13.38
C LYS A 128 -2.62 3.34 -13.16
N MET A 129 -1.31 3.45 -13.08
CA MET A 129 -0.59 4.71 -13.03
C MET A 129 -0.53 5.29 -14.44
N ALA A 130 -1.40 6.26 -14.72
CA ALA A 130 -1.54 6.81 -16.06
C ALA A 130 -0.26 7.56 -16.49
N PRO A 131 0.26 7.34 -17.71
CA PRO A 131 1.16 8.30 -18.33
C PRO A 131 0.32 9.54 -18.66
N GLU A 132 0.64 10.68 -18.03
CA GLU A 132 -0.07 11.94 -18.22
C GLU A 132 -0.21 12.26 -19.71
N THR A 133 -1.43 12.12 -20.23
CA THR A 133 -1.78 12.58 -21.57
C THR A 133 -3.02 13.45 -21.47
N ASN A 134 -2.78 14.76 -21.49
CA ASN A 134 -3.73 15.85 -21.76
C ASN A 134 -5.01 15.89 -20.90
N VAL A 135 -4.86 16.05 -19.59
CA VAL A 135 -5.94 16.54 -18.72
C VAL A 135 -5.46 17.80 -18.02
N ASP A 136 -6.34 18.79 -17.87
CA ASP A 136 -6.16 19.94 -16.98
C ASP A 136 -5.59 19.48 -15.63
N ASP A 137 -4.62 20.23 -15.08
CA ASP A 137 -3.96 20.08 -13.77
C ASP A 137 -4.22 18.73 -13.06
N ALA A 138 -3.27 17.78 -13.18
CA ALA A 138 -3.38 16.43 -12.61
C ALA A 138 -3.68 16.41 -11.10
N PHE A 139 -3.30 17.49 -10.39
CA PHE A 139 -3.49 17.65 -8.96
C PHE A 139 -4.85 18.26 -8.61
N ALA A 140 -5.67 18.66 -9.59
CA ALA A 140 -6.96 19.29 -9.33
C ALA A 140 -8.05 18.26 -8.96
N PHE A 141 -8.72 18.50 -7.83
CA PHE A 141 -9.99 17.85 -7.53
C PHE A 141 -11.06 18.36 -8.51
N THR A 142 -11.55 17.46 -9.38
CA THR A 142 -12.56 17.75 -10.41
C THR A 142 -13.82 16.91 -10.19
N ASP A 143 -14.90 17.23 -10.91
CA ASP A 143 -16.21 16.55 -10.80
C ASP A 143 -16.14 15.02 -10.92
N LYS A 144 -15.10 14.48 -11.58
CA LYS A 144 -14.89 13.03 -11.69
C LYS A 144 -14.69 12.35 -10.33
N TYR A 145 -14.14 13.05 -9.34
CA TYR A 145 -13.86 12.53 -8.00
C TYR A 145 -15.02 12.72 -7.01
N ILE A 146 -16.07 13.48 -7.37
CA ILE A 146 -17.23 13.69 -6.49
C ILE A 146 -17.92 12.36 -6.19
N THR A 147 -18.01 12.03 -4.90
CA THR A 147 -18.72 10.88 -4.34
C THR A 147 -20.19 11.18 -4.10
N GLY A 148 -20.53 12.46 -3.87
CA GLY A 148 -21.86 12.91 -3.46
C GLY A 148 -22.07 12.90 -1.95
N ILE A 149 -21.00 12.72 -1.18
CA ILE A 149 -20.96 12.76 0.28
C ILE A 149 -20.16 14.01 0.65
N GLU A 150 -20.83 15.05 1.17
CA GLU A 150 -20.22 16.38 1.38
C GLU A 150 -18.94 16.32 2.23
N LEU A 151 -18.96 15.58 3.35
CA LEU A 151 -17.78 15.41 4.21
C LEU A 151 -16.58 14.84 3.44
N VAL A 152 -16.78 13.68 2.80
CA VAL A 152 -15.75 12.96 2.04
C VAL A 152 -15.24 13.79 0.86
N ASP A 153 -16.12 14.51 0.16
CA ASP A 153 -15.75 15.35 -0.97
C ASP A 153 -14.89 16.56 -0.53
N GLU A 154 -15.12 17.13 0.66
CA GLU A 154 -14.26 18.19 1.22
C GLU A 154 -12.90 17.64 1.70
N GLU A 155 -12.89 16.46 2.32
CA GLU A 155 -11.63 15.80 2.73
C GLU A 155 -10.77 15.44 1.53
N HIS A 156 -11.36 14.89 0.46
CA HIS A 156 -10.63 14.63 -0.79
C HIS A 156 -10.01 15.91 -1.35
N LYS A 157 -10.75 17.01 -1.43
CA LYS A 157 -10.18 18.30 -1.90
C LYS A 157 -8.95 18.69 -1.11
N HIS A 158 -9.00 18.57 0.22
CA HIS A 158 -7.87 18.90 1.07
C HIS A 158 -6.67 17.98 0.83
N LEU A 159 -6.89 16.67 0.66
CA LEU A 159 -5.84 15.72 0.28
C LEU A 159 -5.18 16.09 -1.06
N PHE A 160 -5.98 16.43 -2.08
CA PHE A 160 -5.46 16.91 -3.37
C PHE A 160 -4.64 18.20 -3.22
N ASP A 161 -5.06 19.12 -2.34
CA ASP A 161 -4.33 20.37 -2.09
C ASP A 161 -3.00 20.13 -1.37
N ILE A 162 -2.93 19.24 -0.38
CA ILE A 162 -1.65 18.88 0.26
C ILE A 162 -0.68 18.28 -0.75
N ILE A 163 -1.17 17.38 -1.63
CA ILE A 163 -0.33 16.76 -2.67
C ILE A 163 0.14 17.82 -3.68
N ARG A 164 -0.73 18.76 -4.08
CA ARG A 164 -0.39 19.90 -4.95
C ARG A 164 0.68 20.79 -4.33
N ASP A 165 0.48 21.19 -3.08
CA ASP A 165 1.42 22.05 -2.34
C ASP A 165 2.79 21.37 -2.22
N THR A 166 2.81 20.06 -1.99
CA THR A 166 4.05 19.27 -1.95
C THR A 166 4.75 19.28 -3.31
N ASN A 167 4.00 19.06 -4.40
CA ASN A 167 4.51 19.13 -5.77
C ASN A 167 5.10 20.51 -6.11
N ASP A 168 4.43 21.58 -5.70
CA ASP A 168 4.86 22.95 -5.95
C ASP A 168 6.18 23.28 -5.22
N VAL A 169 6.35 22.79 -3.98
CA VAL A 169 7.60 22.94 -3.22
C VAL A 169 8.74 22.15 -3.86
N ILE A 170 8.48 20.95 -4.38
CA ILE A 170 9.48 20.14 -5.09
C ILE A 170 10.05 20.90 -6.31
N HIS A 171 9.19 21.55 -7.09
CA HIS A 171 9.55 22.27 -8.32
C HIS A 171 10.04 23.72 -8.10
N ALA A 172 10.08 24.20 -6.86
CA ALA A 172 10.53 25.55 -6.56
C ALA A 172 12.06 25.68 -6.63
N GLU A 173 12.57 26.37 -7.65
CA GLU A 173 14.02 26.51 -7.91
C GLU A 173 14.80 27.30 -6.84
N LEU A 174 14.13 28.07 -5.96
CA LEU A 174 14.77 29.07 -5.09
C LEU A 174 14.39 28.98 -3.59
N LEU A 175 13.79 27.87 -3.13
CA LEU A 175 13.47 27.68 -1.72
C LEU A 175 14.70 27.16 -0.95
N HIS A 176 15.24 27.99 -0.05
CA HIS A 176 16.13 27.52 1.02
C HIS A 176 15.30 26.63 1.96
N ASP A 177 15.87 25.49 2.39
CA ASP A 177 15.21 24.53 3.29
C ASP A 177 13.92 23.89 2.72
N LYS A 178 13.82 23.73 1.39
CA LYS A 178 12.67 23.08 0.71
C LYS A 178 12.30 21.71 1.27
N TYR A 179 13.29 20.97 1.78
CA TYR A 179 13.10 19.61 2.30
C TYR A 179 12.35 19.59 3.62
N ASP A 180 12.63 20.52 4.55
CA ASP A 180 11.90 20.59 5.82
C ASP A 180 10.42 20.84 5.57
N GLU A 181 10.10 21.68 4.57
CA GLU A 181 8.72 21.95 4.17
C GLU A 181 8.06 20.73 3.49
N ILE A 182 8.78 20.00 2.64
CA ILE A 182 8.29 18.75 2.04
C ILE A 182 8.00 17.70 3.11
N ILE A 183 8.90 17.52 4.08
CA ILE A 183 8.72 16.58 5.20
C ILE A 183 7.51 16.99 6.05
N ARG A 184 7.32 18.31 6.28
CA ARG A 184 6.15 18.84 6.98
C ARG A 184 4.86 18.51 6.23
N LEU A 185 4.80 18.76 4.92
CA LEU A 185 3.63 18.49 4.08
C LEU A 185 3.34 16.99 3.95
N LEU A 186 4.36 16.13 3.84
CA LEU A 186 4.18 14.67 3.82
C LEU A 186 3.70 14.14 5.18
N SER A 187 4.13 14.76 6.28
CA SER A 187 3.61 14.44 7.61
C SER A 187 2.14 14.87 7.76
N GLU A 188 1.80 16.06 7.28
CA GLU A 188 0.41 16.55 7.21
C GLU A 188 -0.47 15.63 6.35
N LEU A 189 0.02 15.21 5.18
CA LEU A 189 -0.68 14.26 4.30
C LEU A 189 -0.98 12.95 5.03
N ARG A 190 -0.01 12.39 5.74
CA ARG A 190 -0.17 11.14 6.49
C ARG A 190 -1.23 11.30 7.59
N GLU A 191 -1.12 12.33 8.42
CA GLU A 191 -2.06 12.57 9.53
C GLU A 191 -3.48 12.82 9.02
N TYR A 192 -3.62 13.57 7.93
CA TYR A 192 -4.92 13.85 7.34
C TYR A 192 -5.53 12.62 6.64
N THR A 193 -4.71 11.80 5.98
CA THR A 193 -5.13 10.51 5.39
C THR A 193 -5.69 9.57 6.45
N GLU A 194 -5.03 9.44 7.60
CA GLU A 194 -5.52 8.63 8.72
C GLU A 194 -6.87 9.13 9.25
N THR A 195 -7.05 10.45 9.33
CA THR A 195 -8.30 11.08 9.76
C THR A 195 -9.43 10.81 8.77
N HIS A 196 -9.18 11.10 7.49
CA HIS A 196 -10.14 10.88 6.40
C HIS A 196 -10.62 9.42 6.35
N PHE A 197 -9.71 8.45 6.39
CA PHE A 197 -10.10 7.04 6.41
C PHE A 197 -10.89 6.66 7.66
N SER A 198 -10.57 7.23 8.82
CA SER A 198 -11.36 7.01 10.04
C SER A 198 -12.80 7.51 9.86
N ASP A 199 -12.98 8.71 9.31
CA ASP A 199 -14.30 9.31 9.08
C ASP A 199 -15.12 8.51 8.04
N GLU A 200 -14.48 8.08 6.96
CA GLU A 200 -15.11 7.23 5.94
C GLU A 200 -15.48 5.84 6.50
N GLU A 201 -14.62 5.22 7.30
CA GLU A 201 -14.88 3.94 7.95
C GLU A 201 -16.04 4.01 8.96
N GLU A 202 -16.10 5.10 9.73
CA GLU A 202 -17.22 5.36 10.64
C GLU A 202 -18.53 5.55 9.86
N LEU A 203 -18.49 6.28 8.74
CA LEU A 203 -19.62 6.44 7.84
C LEU A 203 -20.08 5.09 7.28
N MET A 204 -19.17 4.30 6.69
CA MET A 204 -19.44 2.97 6.15
C MET A 204 -20.09 2.07 7.19
N LYS A 205 -19.59 2.10 8.42
CA LYS A 205 -20.13 1.33 9.54
C LYS A 205 -21.53 1.81 9.91
N LYS A 206 -21.77 3.12 9.98
CA LYS A 206 -23.09 3.70 10.30
C LYS A 206 -24.15 3.31 9.27
N ILE A 207 -23.79 3.27 7.99
CA ILE A 207 -24.73 2.96 6.90
C ILE A 207 -24.83 1.46 6.59
N GLY A 208 -24.03 0.61 7.25
CA GLY A 208 -24.01 -0.83 7.01
C GLY A 208 -23.44 -1.23 5.64
N TYR A 209 -22.43 -0.49 5.17
CA TYR A 209 -21.82 -0.72 3.86
C TYR A 209 -21.15 -2.11 3.78
N PRO A 210 -21.48 -2.94 2.78
CA PRO A 210 -21.08 -4.34 2.75
C PRO A 210 -19.58 -4.57 2.46
N GLU A 211 -18.91 -3.67 1.74
CA GLU A 211 -17.49 -3.81 1.37
C GLU A 211 -16.53 -3.16 2.39
N ILE A 212 -17.03 -2.76 3.58
CA ILE A 212 -16.23 -2.05 4.60
C ILE A 212 -14.92 -2.76 4.94
N GLU A 213 -14.93 -4.07 5.14
CA GLU A 213 -13.73 -4.81 5.52
C GLU A 213 -12.65 -4.80 4.42
N ALA A 214 -13.05 -4.74 3.14
CA ALA A 214 -12.11 -4.64 2.03
C ALA A 214 -11.50 -3.24 1.94
N GLN A 215 -12.31 -2.18 2.02
CA GLN A 215 -11.80 -0.80 2.05
C GLN A 215 -10.88 -0.56 3.25
N LYS A 216 -11.25 -1.03 4.45
CA LYS A 216 -10.39 -0.96 5.65
C LYS A 216 -9.00 -1.58 5.45
N ARG A 217 -8.92 -2.69 4.72
CA ARG A 217 -7.62 -3.32 4.41
C ARG A 217 -6.81 -2.45 3.45
N ALA A 218 -7.44 -1.90 2.41
CA ALA A 218 -6.79 -0.97 1.48
C ALA A 218 -6.29 0.30 2.20
N HIS A 219 -7.11 0.89 3.07
CA HIS A 219 -6.73 2.06 3.90
C HIS A 219 -5.53 1.74 4.78
N SER A 220 -5.59 0.61 5.49
CA SER A 220 -4.49 0.17 6.37
C SER A 220 -3.20 -0.08 5.60
N ALA A 221 -3.28 -0.69 4.41
CA ALA A 221 -2.14 -0.93 3.54
C ALA A 221 -1.51 0.39 3.05
N PHE A 222 -2.33 1.37 2.66
CA PHE A 222 -1.85 2.68 2.22
C PHE A 222 -1.19 3.46 3.35
N VAL A 223 -1.80 3.51 4.53
CA VAL A 223 -1.19 4.13 5.72
C VAL A 223 0.13 3.46 6.08
N GLU A 224 0.21 2.13 6.00
CA GLU A 224 1.46 1.41 6.23
C GLU A 224 2.55 1.77 5.21
N LYS A 225 2.20 1.92 3.93
CA LYS A 225 3.13 2.41 2.91
C LYS A 225 3.64 3.80 3.26
N LEU A 226 2.75 4.71 3.68
CA LEU A 226 3.14 6.07 4.13
C LEU A 226 4.07 6.06 5.34
N VAL A 227 3.84 5.18 6.31
CA VAL A 227 4.69 5.06 7.51
C VAL A 227 6.07 4.50 7.19
N ASN A 228 6.18 3.64 6.18
CA ASN A 228 7.43 3.01 5.77
C ASN A 228 8.30 3.91 4.88
N ILE A 229 7.80 5.07 4.44
CA ILE A 229 8.62 6.10 3.80
C ILE A 229 9.58 6.67 4.84
N ASP A 230 10.87 6.30 4.76
CA ASP A 230 11.89 6.85 5.65
C ASP A 230 12.38 8.21 5.13
N PHE A 231 11.82 9.28 5.68
CA PHE A 231 12.24 10.65 5.38
C PHE A 231 13.71 10.94 5.72
N ARG A 232 14.41 10.09 6.49
CA ARG A 232 15.85 10.23 6.76
C ARG A 232 16.71 9.67 5.64
N GLU A 233 16.21 8.72 4.86
CA GLU A 233 16.91 8.28 3.66
C GLU A 233 16.91 9.40 2.60
N LEU A 234 15.83 10.18 2.54
CA LEU A 234 15.76 11.38 1.70
C LEU A 234 16.91 12.34 2.04
N GLU A 235 17.13 12.69 3.31
CA GLU A 235 18.23 13.60 3.71
C GLU A 235 19.62 13.10 3.32
N ALA A 236 19.82 11.78 3.18
CA ALA A 236 21.11 11.16 2.87
C ALA A 236 21.37 10.96 1.35
N MET A 237 20.39 11.20 0.49
CA MET A 237 20.47 10.97 -0.95
C MET A 237 21.01 12.20 -1.71
N ASP A 238 22.33 12.34 -1.87
CA ASP A 238 22.94 13.56 -2.46
C ASP A 238 22.50 13.89 -3.92
N ASP A 239 22.19 12.89 -4.77
CA ASP A 239 21.97 13.12 -6.22
C ASP A 239 20.57 12.70 -6.76
N ASN A 240 19.74 11.98 -5.99
CA ASN A 240 18.49 11.35 -6.47
C ASN A 240 17.22 11.71 -5.66
N GLN A 241 17.28 12.72 -4.79
CA GLN A 241 16.13 13.12 -3.94
C GLN A 241 14.92 13.57 -4.73
N GLU A 242 15.12 14.41 -5.75
CA GLU A 242 14.03 14.99 -6.54
C GLU A 242 13.28 13.92 -7.31
N GLU A 243 14.00 13.00 -7.95
CA GLU A 243 13.42 11.84 -8.64
C GLU A 243 12.58 10.98 -7.68
N TYR A 244 13.11 10.66 -6.49
CA TYR A 244 12.34 9.92 -5.48
C TYR A 244 11.06 10.64 -5.07
N LEU A 245 11.13 11.95 -4.83
CA LEU A 245 9.99 12.75 -4.40
C LEU A 245 8.92 12.85 -5.50
N MET A 246 9.36 12.95 -6.75
CA MET A 246 8.47 12.90 -7.92
C MET A 246 7.78 11.55 -8.05
N ASP A 247 8.52 10.44 -7.92
CA ASP A 247 7.96 9.09 -7.93
C ASP A 247 6.94 8.93 -6.79
N LEU A 248 7.27 9.41 -5.59
CA LEU A 248 6.41 9.33 -4.42
C LEU A 248 5.12 10.14 -4.61
N ILE A 249 5.22 11.39 -5.08
CA ILE A 249 4.04 12.22 -5.31
C ILE A 249 3.17 11.67 -6.43
N GLY A 250 3.79 11.15 -7.50
CA GLY A 250 3.09 10.42 -8.55
C GLY A 250 2.32 9.23 -7.99
N PHE A 251 2.95 8.43 -7.13
CA PHE A 251 2.31 7.34 -6.40
C PHE A 251 1.11 7.81 -5.56
N LEU A 252 1.29 8.81 -4.70
CA LEU A 252 0.25 9.31 -3.80
C LEU A 252 -0.97 9.81 -4.55
N LEU A 253 -0.74 10.62 -5.59
CA LEU A 253 -1.80 11.15 -6.45
C LEU A 253 -2.52 10.04 -7.21
N GLY A 254 -1.75 9.08 -7.75
CA GLY A 254 -2.27 7.95 -8.50
C GLY A 254 -3.11 7.01 -7.64
N TRP A 255 -2.63 6.65 -6.45
CA TRP A 255 -3.34 5.81 -5.50
C TRP A 255 -4.63 6.50 -5.05
N LEU A 256 -4.58 7.76 -4.58
CA LEU A 256 -5.75 8.52 -4.15
C LEU A 256 -6.80 8.62 -5.27
N SER A 257 -6.36 9.00 -6.48
CA SER A 257 -7.26 9.13 -7.63
C SER A 257 -7.95 7.82 -7.99
N ASN A 258 -7.22 6.71 -8.01
CA ASN A 258 -7.78 5.41 -8.34
C ASN A 258 -8.68 4.89 -7.22
N HIS A 259 -8.30 5.10 -5.96
CA HIS A 259 -9.09 4.71 -4.79
C HIS A 259 -10.46 5.38 -4.80
N ILE A 260 -10.51 6.70 -4.98
CA ILE A 260 -11.78 7.45 -5.08
C ILE A 260 -12.66 6.90 -6.21
N LEU A 261 -12.08 6.70 -7.39
CA LEU A 261 -12.82 6.28 -8.57
C LEU A 261 -13.34 4.83 -8.47
N ALA A 262 -12.56 3.92 -7.89
CA ALA A 262 -12.85 2.49 -7.85
C ALA A 262 -13.58 2.05 -6.57
N SER A 263 -13.42 2.79 -5.47
CA SER A 263 -13.90 2.43 -4.13
C SER A 263 -14.88 3.46 -3.61
N ASP A 264 -14.46 4.69 -3.32
CA ASP A 264 -15.23 5.62 -2.47
C ASP A 264 -16.51 6.09 -3.15
N LYS A 265 -16.48 6.23 -4.49
CA LYS A 265 -17.69 6.50 -5.28
C LYS A 265 -18.76 5.42 -5.15
N LYS A 266 -18.40 4.16 -4.81
CA LYS A 266 -19.37 3.10 -4.56
C LYS A 266 -20.15 3.34 -3.26
N ILE A 267 -19.56 4.01 -2.27
CA ILE A 267 -20.27 4.39 -1.03
C ILE A 267 -21.39 5.37 -1.35
N GLY A 268 -21.09 6.43 -2.10
CA GLY A 268 -22.10 7.40 -2.54
C GLY A 268 -23.20 6.76 -3.39
N LYS A 269 -22.83 5.83 -4.28
CA LYS A 269 -23.79 5.02 -5.04
C LYS A 269 -24.68 4.17 -4.12
N TYR A 270 -24.10 3.49 -3.14
CA TYR A 270 -24.83 2.66 -2.18
C TYR A 270 -25.85 3.48 -1.37
N ILE A 271 -25.45 4.65 -0.86
CA ILE A 271 -26.33 5.59 -0.15
C ILE A 271 -27.53 5.96 -1.01
N LYS A 272 -27.29 6.30 -2.29
CA LYS A 272 -28.35 6.67 -3.24
C LYS A 272 -29.30 5.52 -3.55
N GLU A 273 -28.77 4.32 -3.81
CA GLU A 273 -29.57 3.13 -4.15
C GLU A 273 -30.43 2.66 -2.98
N HIS A 274 -29.97 2.85 -1.74
CA HIS A 274 -30.67 2.46 -0.52
C HIS A 274 -31.46 3.59 0.13
N ASN A 275 -31.49 4.79 -0.49
CA ASN A 275 -32.17 5.99 0.02
C ASN A 275 -31.77 6.34 1.47
N ILE A 276 -30.47 6.20 1.79
CA ILE A 276 -29.93 6.49 3.11
C ILE A 276 -29.84 8.01 3.28
N VAL A 277 -30.40 8.53 4.37
CA VAL A 277 -30.31 9.95 4.72
C VAL A 277 -29.18 10.13 5.72
N LEU A 278 -28.14 10.87 5.33
CA LEU A 278 -27.07 11.25 6.23
C LEU A 278 -27.59 12.37 7.15
N GLU A 279 -27.52 12.15 8.45
CA GLU A 279 -27.74 13.20 9.45
C GLU A 279 -26.56 14.18 9.37
N LYS A 280 -26.88 15.48 9.27
CA LYS A 280 -25.90 16.57 9.30
C LYS A 280 -25.31 16.78 10.68
#